data_AF-A0A1J3F5T6-F1
#
_entry.id   AF-A0A1J3F5T6-F1
#
_cell.length_a   1.000
_cell.length_b   1.000
_cell.length_c   1.000
_cell.angle_alpha   90.00
_cell.angle_beta   90.00
_cell.angle_gamma   90.00
#
_symmetry.space_group_name_H-M   'P 1'
#
loop_
_entity.id
_entity.type
_entity.pdbx_description
1 polymer ?
#
loop_
_entity_poly.entity_id
_entity_poly.type
_entity_poly.pdbx_seq_one_letter_code
_entity_poly.pdbx_strand_id
1 'polypeptide(L)'
;MMNTKKLIKMAKKWQQRAALHRKRISFQRSNTTATTSRSYAIEKGCFVVYTADNIRFAFPLRYLSNSVFQELLKMAEEEFGLPAGGPITLPFDSVFLEYLIKLVERRMDGDTEKALLMSISNARCYSQCSFQQQEHSTQQLLVF
;
A
#
# COMPACT_ATOMS: atom_id res chain seq x y z
N MET A 1 3.57 -47.73 27.76
CA MET A 1 3.85 -47.55 26.32
C MET A 1 2.55 -47.28 25.56
N MET A 2 2.52 -46.28 24.69
CA MET A 2 1.35 -45.99 23.85
C MET A 2 1.16 -47.07 22.76
N ASN A 3 -0.08 -47.53 22.59
CA ASN A 3 -0.45 -48.58 21.64
C ASN A 3 -0.74 -47.99 20.24
N THR A 4 -0.26 -48.61 19.18
CA THR A 4 -0.44 -48.20 17.76
C THR A 4 -1.92 -48.08 17.37
N LYS A 5 -2.80 -48.93 17.91
CA LYS A 5 -4.25 -48.83 17.69
C LYS A 5 -4.84 -47.54 18.25
N LYS A 6 -4.28 -47.01 19.35
CA LYS A 6 -4.68 -45.75 19.97
C LYS A 6 -4.26 -44.55 19.10
N LEU A 7 -3.06 -44.60 18.53
CA LEU A 7 -2.56 -43.60 17.57
C LEU A 7 -3.42 -43.49 16.31
N ILE A 8 -3.75 -44.62 15.68
CA ILE A 8 -4.61 -44.64 14.49
C ILE A 8 -6.00 -44.07 14.82
N LYS A 9 -6.55 -44.39 15.99
CA LYS A 9 -7.84 -43.87 16.44
C LYS A 9 -7.79 -42.35 16.68
N MET A 10 -6.69 -41.85 17.24
CA MET A 10 -6.46 -40.42 17.40
C MET A 10 -6.32 -39.73 16.05
N ALA A 11 -5.51 -40.25 15.13
CA ALA A 11 -5.33 -39.70 13.79
C ALA A 11 -6.67 -39.61 13.03
N LYS A 12 -7.51 -40.65 13.09
CA LYS A 12 -8.86 -40.63 12.51
C LYS A 12 -9.74 -39.54 13.13
N LYS A 13 -9.69 -39.33 14.45
CA LYS A 13 -10.43 -38.23 15.12
C LYS A 13 -9.94 -36.85 14.70
N TRP A 14 -8.63 -36.67 14.54
CA TRP A 14 -8.04 -35.42 14.04
C TRP A 14 -8.44 -35.14 12.59
N GLN A 15 -8.39 -36.14 11.71
CA GLN A 15 -8.84 -36.03 10.32
C GLN A 15 -10.32 -35.66 10.23
N GLN A 16 -11.19 -36.30 11.03
CA GLN A 16 -12.62 -35.98 11.06
C GLN A 16 -12.88 -34.55 11.55
N ARG A 17 -12.19 -34.10 12.60
CA ARG A 17 -12.30 -32.71 13.10
C ARG A 17 -11.78 -31.69 12.08
N ALA A 18 -10.68 -31.97 11.39
CA ALA A 18 -10.15 -31.12 10.33
C ALA A 18 -11.08 -31.06 9.10
N ALA A 19 -11.75 -32.16 8.76
CA ALA A 19 -12.71 -32.23 7.66
C ALA A 19 -14.02 -31.47 7.99
N LEU A 20 -14.55 -31.59 9.20
CA LEU A 20 -15.72 -30.83 9.67
C LEU A 20 -15.43 -29.32 9.80
N HIS A 21 -14.20 -28.94 10.14
CA HIS A 21 -13.74 -27.54 10.10
C HIS A 21 -13.38 -27.05 8.70
N ARG A 22 -13.52 -27.85 7.64
CA ARG A 22 -13.67 -27.30 6.28
C ARG A 22 -15.07 -26.69 6.09
N LYS A 23 -15.51 -25.83 7.02
CA LYS A 23 -16.01 -24.55 6.55
C LYS A 23 -14.84 -23.96 5.81
N ARG A 24 -14.77 -24.23 4.50
CA ARG A 24 -13.98 -23.45 3.56
C ARG A 24 -14.17 -22.03 4.07
N ILE A 25 -13.08 -21.38 4.46
CA ILE A 25 -13.11 -19.94 4.67
C ILE A 25 -13.41 -19.45 3.26
N SER A 26 -14.68 -19.46 2.85
CA SER A 26 -15.15 -18.53 1.87
C SER A 26 -14.72 -17.24 2.53
N PHE A 27 -13.70 -16.64 1.94
CA PHE A 27 -13.40 -15.26 2.16
C PHE A 27 -14.75 -14.57 1.97
N GLN A 28 -15.46 -14.32 3.07
CA GLN A 28 -16.62 -13.46 3.05
C GLN A 28 -15.96 -12.12 2.76
N ARG A 29 -15.86 -11.84 1.46
CA ARG A 29 -15.49 -10.57 0.93
C ARG A 29 -16.52 -9.63 1.51
N SER A 30 -16.18 -9.00 2.62
CA SER A 30 -16.95 -7.92 3.17
C SER A 30 -16.94 -6.84 2.10
N ASN A 31 -18.04 -6.72 1.38
CA ASN A 31 -18.38 -5.49 0.69
C ASN A 31 -18.54 -4.44 1.78
N THR A 32 -17.43 -3.86 2.22
CA THR A 32 -17.44 -2.59 2.94
C THR A 32 -17.89 -1.54 1.94
N THR A 33 -19.21 -1.34 1.91
CA THR A 33 -19.90 -0.11 1.50
C THR A 33 -19.22 0.64 0.35
N ALA A 34 -19.59 0.22 -0.85
CA ALA A 34 -19.45 1.04 -2.04
C ALA A 34 -20.29 2.32 -1.90
N THR A 35 -19.61 3.43 -1.64
CA THR A 35 -19.99 4.75 -2.15
C THR A 35 -18.87 5.10 -3.12
N THR A 36 -18.82 4.54 -4.33
CA THR A 36 -19.57 4.97 -5.51
C THR A 36 -19.67 3.80 -6.49
N SER A 37 -20.89 3.52 -6.96
CA SER A 37 -21.19 2.46 -7.90
C SER A 37 -20.54 2.72 -9.27
N ARG A 38 -19.56 1.90 -9.66
CA ARG A 38 -19.28 1.65 -11.08
C ARG A 38 -18.76 0.24 -11.27
N SER A 39 -19.65 -0.63 -11.74
CA SER A 39 -19.38 -2.01 -12.15
C SER A 39 -18.25 -2.05 -13.18
N TYR A 40 -17.04 -2.41 -12.76
CA TYR A 40 -15.97 -2.80 -13.68
C TYR A 40 -15.68 -4.29 -13.49
N ALA A 41 -15.83 -5.00 -14.59
CA ALA A 41 -15.56 -6.42 -14.78
C ALA A 41 -14.41 -6.96 -13.92
N ILE A 42 -14.67 -8.06 -13.20
CA ILE A 42 -13.70 -8.97 -12.54
C ILE A 42 -12.47 -8.20 -12.02
N GLU A 43 -12.63 -7.54 -10.87
CA GLU A 43 -11.54 -6.77 -10.25
C GLU A 43 -10.30 -7.66 -10.07
N LYS A 44 -9.24 -7.30 -10.79
CA LYS A 44 -7.92 -7.96 -10.77
C LYS A 44 -7.20 -7.90 -9.41
N GLY A 45 -7.89 -7.49 -8.35
CA GLY A 45 -7.34 -7.21 -7.03
C GLY A 45 -7.16 -5.71 -6.77
N CYS A 46 -6.87 -5.38 -5.52
CA CYS A 46 -6.53 -4.05 -5.06
C CYS A 46 -5.19 -4.09 -4.32
N PHE A 47 -4.43 -3.00 -4.38
CA PHE A 47 -3.33 -2.75 -3.46
C PHE A 47 -3.77 -1.74 -2.39
N VAL A 48 -3.07 -1.75 -1.27
CA VAL A 48 -3.41 -0.93 -0.10
C VAL A 48 -2.21 -0.05 0.22
N VAL A 49 -2.49 1.23 0.47
CA VAL A 49 -1.50 2.19 0.97
C VAL A 49 -2.03 2.89 2.21
N TYR A 50 -1.11 3.35 3.05
CA TYR A 50 -1.37 4.18 4.21
C TYR A 50 -0.83 5.59 3.98
N THR A 51 -1.48 6.59 4.54
CA THR A 51 -0.99 7.98 4.54
C THR A 51 -0.10 8.24 5.74
N ALA A 52 0.56 9.41 5.75
CA ALA A 52 1.27 9.92 6.92
C ALA A 52 0.35 10.00 8.16
N ASP A 53 -0.94 10.28 7.95
CA ASP A 53 -1.97 10.31 9.00
C ASP A 53 -2.45 8.91 9.43
N ASN A 54 -1.82 7.84 8.94
CA ASN A 54 -2.20 6.44 9.16
C ASN A 54 -3.60 6.07 8.63
N ILE A 55 -4.12 6.80 7.64
CA ILE A 55 -5.40 6.48 6.99
C ILE A 55 -5.16 5.53 5.83
N ARG A 56 -6.02 4.51 5.74
CA ARG A 56 -5.90 3.41 4.77
C ARG A 56 -6.71 3.70 3.49
N PHE A 57 -6.05 3.59 2.34
CA PHE A 57 -6.68 3.66 1.03
C PHE A 57 -6.48 2.36 0.25
N ALA A 58 -7.51 1.92 -0.47
CA ALA A 58 -7.47 0.73 -1.31
C ALA A 58 -7.69 1.11 -2.78
N PHE A 59 -6.69 0.81 -3.61
CA PHE A 59 -6.65 1.18 -5.02
C PHE A 59 -6.74 -0.06 -5.90
N PRO A 60 -7.58 -0.09 -6.95
CA PRO A 60 -7.57 -1.16 -7.92
C PRO A 60 -6.19 -1.30 -8.60
N LEU A 61 -5.73 -2.51 -8.89
CA LEU A 61 -4.39 -2.72 -9.47
C LEU A 61 -4.15 -1.97 -10.80
N ARG A 62 -5.20 -1.59 -11.54
CA ARG A 62 -5.09 -0.75 -12.75
C ARG A 62 -4.43 0.61 -12.49
N TYR A 63 -4.40 1.08 -11.24
CA TYR A 63 -3.72 2.32 -10.89
C TYR A 63 -2.20 2.17 -10.91
N LEU A 64 -1.65 0.95 -10.83
CA LEU A 64 -0.20 0.73 -10.93
C LEU A 64 0.37 1.04 -12.33
N SER A 65 -0.48 1.11 -13.37
CA SER A 65 -0.07 1.56 -14.70
C SER A 65 -0.20 3.08 -14.90
N ASN A 66 -0.69 3.82 -13.91
CA ASN A 66 -0.77 5.28 -13.96
C ASN A 66 0.56 5.89 -13.51
N SER A 67 1.10 6.83 -14.30
CA SER A 67 2.41 7.45 -14.08
C SER A 67 2.51 8.15 -12.72
N VAL A 68 1.44 8.81 -12.29
CA VAL A 68 1.35 9.52 -11.01
C VAL A 68 1.46 8.54 -9.85
N PHE A 69 0.75 7.41 -9.92
CA PHE A 69 0.82 6.39 -8.88
C PHE A 69 2.19 5.70 -8.84
N GLN A 70 2.84 5.51 -9.99
CA GLN A 70 4.22 5.02 -10.02
C GLN A 70 5.18 6.00 -9.34
N GLU A 71 5.03 7.30 -9.59
CA GLU A 71 5.85 8.33 -8.97
C GLU A 71 5.61 8.43 -7.45
N LEU A 72 4.36 8.32 -7.00
CA LEU A 72 4.04 8.28 -5.57
C LEU A 72 4.64 7.05 -4.88
N LEU A 73 4.59 5.88 -5.51
CA LEU A 73 5.17 4.66 -4.96
C LEU A 73 6.70 4.73 -4.93
N LYS A 74 7.32 5.33 -5.94
CA LYS A 74 8.76 5.56 -5.96
C LYS A 74 9.20 6.53 -4.86
N MET A 75 8.41 7.59 -4.58
CA MET A 75 8.69 8.45 -3.42
C MET A 75 8.62 7.68 -2.11
N ALA A 76 7.60 6.84 -1.95
CA ALA A 76 7.45 6.02 -0.76
C ALA A 76 8.61 5.04 -0.59
N GLU A 77 9.10 4.44 -1.67
CA GLU A 77 10.30 3.60 -1.66
C GLU A 77 11.55 4.40 -1.28
N GLU A 78 11.72 5.61 -1.80
CA GLU A 78 12.88 6.47 -1.47
C GLU A 78 12.88 6.91 0.00
N GLU A 79 11.72 7.21 0.58
CA GLU A 79 11.60 7.70 1.96
C GLU A 79 11.56 6.57 3.00
N PHE A 80 10.79 5.50 2.73
CA PHE A 80 10.54 4.42 3.70
C PHE A 80 11.22 3.09 3.33
N GLY A 81 11.81 3.00 2.14
CA GLY A 81 12.37 1.76 1.62
C GLY A 81 11.31 0.80 1.10
N LEU A 82 11.76 -0.38 0.65
CA LEU A 82 10.87 -1.47 0.27
C LEU A 82 10.23 -2.10 1.53
N PRO A 83 8.91 -2.34 1.53
CA PRO A 83 8.24 -2.93 2.68
C PRO A 83 8.68 -4.39 2.89
N ALA A 84 9.46 -4.65 3.95
CA ALA A 84 9.89 -5.99 4.35
C ALA A 84 8.81 -6.78 5.12
N GLY A 85 7.54 -6.61 4.74
CA GLY A 85 6.36 -7.21 5.40
C GLY A 85 5.43 -6.21 6.09
N GLY A 86 5.74 -4.91 6.03
CA GLY A 86 4.87 -3.82 6.48
C GLY A 86 3.93 -3.30 5.39
N PRO A 87 2.99 -2.39 5.73
CA PRO A 87 2.18 -1.70 4.75
C PRO A 87 3.03 -0.78 3.87
N ILE A 88 2.55 -0.48 2.67
CA ILE A 88 3.09 0.62 1.86
C ILE A 88 2.56 1.93 2.44
N THR A 89 3.45 2.81 2.89
CA THR A 89 3.09 4.13 3.43
C THR A 89 3.54 5.21 2.46
N LEU A 90 2.66 6.14 2.13
CA LEU A 90 2.93 7.28 1.26
C LEU A 90 3.27 8.52 2.13
N PRO A 91 4.20 9.38 1.68
CA PRO A 91 4.57 10.60 2.38
C PRO A 91 3.59 11.75 2.12
N PHE A 92 2.29 11.44 2.10
CA PHE A 92 1.21 12.37 1.84
C PHE A 92 0.09 12.17 2.85
N ASP A 93 -0.65 13.25 3.11
CA ASP A 93 -1.84 13.22 3.96
C ASP A 93 -3.05 12.62 3.21
N SER A 94 -4.10 12.34 3.98
CA SER A 94 -5.35 11.80 3.45
C SER A 94 -6.08 12.77 2.51
N VAL A 95 -5.98 14.07 2.78
CA VAL A 95 -6.64 15.13 1.99
C VAL A 95 -6.06 15.18 0.58
N PHE A 96 -4.73 15.11 0.44
CA PHE A 96 -4.04 15.06 -0.84
C PHE A 96 -4.45 13.82 -1.64
N LEU A 97 -4.46 12.63 -1.02
CA LEU A 97 -4.87 11.41 -1.73
C LEU A 97 -6.33 11.45 -2.17
N GLU A 98 -7.24 12.00 -1.37
CA GLU A 98 -8.64 12.16 -1.77
C GLU A 98 -8.77 13.09 -2.98
N TYR A 99 -8.04 14.20 -2.98
CA TYR A 99 -7.98 15.12 -4.12
C TYR A 99 -7.42 14.42 -5.36
N LEU A 100 -6.32 13.69 -5.22
CA LEU A 100 -5.69 12.95 -6.30
C LEU A 100 -6.64 11.92 -6.92
N ILE A 101 -7.38 11.16 -6.10
CA ILE A 101 -8.36 10.18 -6.58
C ILE A 101 -9.38 10.87 -7.48
N LYS A 102 -9.97 11.98 -7.01
CA LYS A 102 -10.95 12.75 -7.77
C LYS A 102 -10.37 13.25 -9.10
N LEU A 103 -9.10 13.63 -9.10
CA LEU A 103 -8.42 14.14 -10.27
C LEU A 103 -8.18 13.04 -11.32
N VAL A 104 -7.74 11.85 -10.88
CA VAL A 104 -7.55 10.68 -11.76
C VAL A 104 -8.88 10.15 -12.29
N GLU A 105 -9.92 10.11 -11.46
CA GLU A 105 -11.27 9.68 -11.89
C GLU A 105 -11.89 10.59 -12.95
N ARG A 106 -11.58 11.89 -12.90
CA ARG A 106 -12.06 12.88 -13.88
C ARG A 106 -11.32 12.85 -15.21
N ARG A 107 -10.28 12.00 -15.36
CA ARG A 107 -9.27 12.02 -16.42
C ARG A 107 -8.62 13.41 -16.57
N MET A 108 -7.40 13.48 -16.10
CA MET A 108 -6.52 14.63 -16.33
C MET A 108 -6.16 14.76 -17.81
N ASP A 109 -6.02 15.99 -18.29
CA ASP A 109 -5.32 16.28 -19.53
C ASP A 109 -3.82 16.01 -19.36
N GLY A 110 -3.11 15.75 -20.47
CA GLY A 110 -1.70 15.38 -20.41
C GLY A 110 -0.80 16.47 -19.80
N ASP A 111 -1.18 17.74 -19.95
CA ASP A 111 -0.41 18.85 -19.40
C ASP A 111 -0.58 18.96 -17.88
N THR A 112 -1.80 18.78 -17.36
CA THR A 112 -2.00 18.73 -15.90
C THR A 112 -1.36 17.51 -15.26
N GLU A 113 -1.41 16.34 -15.93
CA GLU A 113 -0.70 15.14 -15.45
C GLU A 113 0.81 15.41 -15.36
N LYS A 114 1.39 16.01 -16.41
CA LYS A 114 2.80 16.37 -16.46
C LYS A 114 3.18 17.42 -15.42
N ALA A 115 2.35 18.45 -15.22
CA ALA A 115 2.57 19.48 -14.21
C ALA A 115 2.53 18.90 -12.80
N LEU A 116 1.57 18.00 -12.53
CA LEU A 116 1.47 17.31 -11.25
C LEU A 116 2.69 16.40 -11.01
N LEU A 117 3.10 15.62 -12.01
CA LEU A 117 4.33 14.83 -11.92
C LEU A 117 5.55 15.71 -11.63
N MET A 118 5.72 16.83 -12.35
CA MET A 118 6.82 17.76 -12.11
C MET A 118 6.78 18.33 -10.68
N SER A 119 5.59 18.67 -10.17
CA SER A 119 5.43 19.16 -8.80
C SER A 119 5.83 18.10 -7.77
N ILE A 120 5.43 16.85 -8.00
CA ILE A 120 5.78 15.72 -7.14
C ILE A 120 7.29 15.51 -7.21
N SER A 121 7.88 15.36 -8.40
CA SER A 121 9.33 15.17 -8.55
C SER A 121 10.14 16.31 -7.92
N ASN A 122 9.70 17.58 -8.04
CA ASN A 122 10.37 18.71 -7.40
C ASN A 122 10.31 18.65 -5.87
N ALA A 123 9.22 18.14 -5.28
CA ALA A 123 9.13 17.96 -3.83
C ALA A 123 10.22 17.00 -3.30
N ARG A 124 10.63 15.99 -4.10
CA ARG A 124 11.79 15.13 -3.77
C ARG A 124 13.10 15.91 -3.68
N CYS A 125 13.29 16.88 -4.56
CA CYS A 125 14.52 17.65 -4.59
C CYS A 125 14.64 18.58 -3.38
N TYR A 126 13.52 19.17 -2.90
CA TYR A 126 13.55 20.01 -1.70
C TYR A 126 13.90 19.22 -0.44
N SER A 127 13.43 17.97 -0.30
CA SER A 127 13.84 17.12 0.83
C SER A 127 15.34 16.77 0.74
N GLN A 128 15.87 16.47 -0.44
CA GLN A 128 17.29 16.16 -0.64
C GLN A 128 18.23 17.36 -0.43
N CYS A 129 17.87 18.57 -0.85
CA CYS A 129 18.69 19.77 -0.61
C CYS A 129 18.76 20.17 0.88
N SER A 130 17.71 19.87 1.65
CA SER A 130 17.67 20.17 3.10
C SER A 130 18.65 19.31 3.90
N PHE A 131 18.85 18.04 3.51
CA PHE A 131 19.82 17.15 4.14
C PHE A 131 21.28 17.58 3.92
N GLN A 132 21.62 18.14 2.76
CA GLN A 132 22.99 18.61 2.49
C GLN A 132 23.39 19.84 3.31
N GLN A 133 22.45 20.75 3.64
CA GLN A 133 22.75 21.91 4.48
C GLN A 133 23.01 21.54 5.95
N GLN A 134 22.35 20.50 6.46
CA GLN A 134 22.54 20.07 7.85
C GLN A 134 23.89 19.34 8.06
N GLU A 135 24.32 18.50 7.10
CA GLU A 135 25.65 17.86 7.15
C GLU A 135 26.81 18.86 7.01
N HIS A 136 26.67 19.91 6.21
CA HIS A 136 27.72 20.92 6.08
C HIS A 136 27.85 21.84 7.31
N SER A 137 26.76 22.08 8.04
CA SER A 137 26.79 22.89 9.27
C SER A 137 27.33 22.12 10.47
N THR A 138 27.11 20.80 10.55
CA THR A 138 27.65 19.97 11.63
C THR A 138 29.14 19.67 11.46
N GLN A 139 29.64 19.57 10.23
CA GLN A 139 31.08 19.39 9.97
C GLN A 139 31.93 20.63 10.26
N GLN A 140 31.37 21.85 10.19
CA GLN A 140 32.09 23.09 10.55
C GLN A 140 32.19 23.34 12.06
N LEU A 141 31.39 22.64 12.88
CA LEU A 141 31.37 22.77 14.35
C LEU A 141 32.28 21.77 15.07
N LEU A 142 32.92 20.85 14.34
CA LEU A 142 33.83 19.80 14.86
C LEU A 142 35.29 20.03 14.45
N VAL A 143 35.69 21.28 14.23
CA VAL A 143 37.11 21.65 14.13
C VAL A 143 37.50 22.35 15.43
N PHE A 144 37.99 21.55 16.40
CA PHE A 144 38.77 22.03 17.54
C PHE A 144 40.25 21.98 17.20
#